data_AF-A0A1T4JUZ5-F1
#
_entry.id   AF-A0A1T4JUZ5-F1
#
_cell.length_a   1.000
_cell.length_b   1.000
_cell.length_c   1.000
_cell.angle_alpha   90.00
_cell.angle_beta   90.00
_cell.angle_gamma   90.00
#
_symmetry.space_group_name_H-M   'P 1'
#
loop_
_entity.id
_entity.type
_entity.pdbx_description
1 polymer ?
#
loop_
_entity_poly.entity_id
_entity_poly.type
_entity_poly.pdbx_seq_one_letter_code
_entity_poly.pdbx_strand_id
1 'polypeptide(L)'
;MQKDIRLHGQLANGIEYFVLVVGTEAYQRYFFNIVQEEDELRIFSPGNEFILGQKGISFEGNGGHFCEYMFGVEQPTSDLTKTEIINRLVMNGACLEEEGGALHFSEQTSGHQSYDTVFFEGNAVCNYFFSVHSPKLSRKLGEQQQELVRLLGKTLKRTPAVGEERDDLLVDELFPLLQDEGAQLFIVKLINTHHKAYRDLFRSLYFRSKKIADDDFARLTSLATARQIDRYQQERMRIDVMYRHPLNRRIVDEYRSILIGCTARGEISTLENARLNRLKALSVRNKIPGALFFTLDELLKKGRDLKEATEEADYIAQTRQILEGFFLHQSEIDSSIDRDDMLILIKAKKWAIAARDHHFDHLMLDFSRECDEKIRDGADPALLEGFSYVITYLDRLDSTLSLIGQLAFMENVRITEEMLQGLLEHRAAFENLHPGCFEELFAKELFDNPYLGRFGRTKMTILLEGLPLVQAEMQGIEELQKRLIAVDQEERLYLMVLELVRHRVRNFYSSYATKAEQDVLRREVLEELKARKKLAVNLPDHVFQETVTTIQKEAVYLQSLLPTIIAEKNAVLREDFLANAGLDRFYVEELEREYYEQNGLDLEEMYQIRQGL
;
A
#
# COMPACT_ATOMS: atom_id res chain seq x y z
N MET A 1 -7.75 -17.98 57.03
CA MET A 1 -6.65 -18.76 56.43
C MET A 1 -5.74 -17.77 55.71
N GLN A 2 -4.46 -17.69 56.05
CA GLN A 2 -3.52 -16.79 55.37
C GLN A 2 -3.35 -17.26 53.92
N LYS A 3 -3.56 -16.35 52.96
CA LYS A 3 -3.55 -16.65 51.51
C LYS A 3 -2.26 -16.22 50.82
N ASP A 4 -1.56 -15.24 51.38
CA ASP A 4 -0.28 -14.73 50.89
C ASP A 4 0.72 -14.48 52.04
N ILE A 5 2.00 -14.62 51.72
CA ILE A 5 3.14 -14.25 52.55
C ILE A 5 3.98 -13.28 51.76
N ARG A 6 4.43 -12.20 52.42
CA ARG A 6 5.31 -11.20 51.83
C ARG A 6 6.53 -11.03 52.73
N LEU A 7 7.69 -11.35 52.20
CA LEU A 7 8.97 -11.01 52.81
C LEU A 7 9.54 -9.80 52.09
N HIS A 8 10.08 -8.88 52.87
CA HIS A 8 10.74 -7.69 52.37
C HIS A 8 12.09 -7.59 53.06
N GLY A 9 13.14 -7.38 52.27
CA GLY A 9 14.48 -7.10 52.79
C GLY A 9 15.28 -6.23 51.84
N GLN A 10 16.43 -5.78 52.33
CA GLN A 10 17.36 -4.95 51.58
C GLN A 10 18.76 -5.53 51.71
N LEU A 11 19.44 -5.65 50.58
CA LEU A 11 20.83 -6.10 50.48
C LEU A 11 21.78 -4.90 50.58
N ALA A 12 23.01 -5.16 51.04
CA ALA A 12 24.02 -4.13 51.29
C ALA A 12 24.40 -3.29 50.05
N ASN A 13 24.22 -3.86 48.86
CA ASN A 13 24.49 -3.23 47.56
C ASN A 13 23.36 -2.25 47.10
N GLY A 14 22.36 -1.99 47.94
CA GLY A 14 21.26 -1.09 47.60
C GLY A 14 20.14 -1.74 46.77
N ILE A 15 20.13 -3.07 46.65
CA ILE A 15 19.02 -3.82 46.07
C ILE A 15 17.99 -4.16 47.15
N GLU A 16 16.75 -3.76 46.93
CA GLU A 16 15.60 -4.12 47.75
C GLU A 16 14.89 -5.32 47.10
N TYR A 17 14.46 -6.29 47.90
CA TYR A 17 13.77 -7.48 47.39
C TYR A 17 12.43 -7.70 48.10
N PHE A 18 11.44 -8.17 47.35
CA PHE A 18 10.17 -8.63 47.86
C PHE A 18 9.92 -10.05 47.39
N VAL A 19 9.66 -10.97 48.33
CA VAL A 19 9.28 -12.35 48.02
C VAL A 19 7.82 -12.49 48.39
N LEU A 20 6.99 -12.76 47.39
CA LEU A 20 5.57 -13.02 47.56
C LEU A 20 5.31 -14.50 47.29
N VAL A 21 4.65 -15.16 48.25
CA VAL A 21 4.21 -16.55 48.11
C VAL A 21 2.71 -16.63 48.33
N VAL A 22 2.02 -17.17 47.34
CA VAL A 22 0.55 -17.19 47.29
C VAL A 22 0.08 -18.63 47.12
N GLY A 23 -0.83 -19.08 47.98
CA GLY A 23 -1.34 -20.45 47.95
C GLY A 23 -2.22 -20.80 49.15
N THR A 24 -2.91 -21.94 49.09
CA THR A 24 -3.58 -22.49 50.27
C THR A 24 -2.53 -22.96 51.28
N GLU A 25 -2.68 -22.53 52.54
CA GLU A 25 -1.74 -22.86 53.63
C GLU A 25 -0.28 -22.48 53.32
N ALA A 26 -0.05 -21.34 52.64
CA ALA A 26 1.28 -20.88 52.21
C ALA A 26 2.35 -20.95 53.33
N TYR A 27 1.96 -20.71 54.59
CA TYR A 27 2.85 -20.78 55.76
C TYR A 27 3.40 -22.18 56.08
N GLN A 28 2.67 -23.25 55.73
CA GLN A 28 3.07 -24.62 56.08
C GLN A 28 4.03 -25.28 55.08
N ARG A 29 4.19 -24.66 53.90
CA ARG A 29 4.89 -25.24 52.74
C ARG A 29 5.94 -24.31 52.13
N TYR A 30 6.13 -23.14 52.74
CA TYR A 30 7.16 -22.18 52.37
C TYR A 30 8.44 -22.46 53.16
N PHE A 31 9.56 -22.59 52.46
CA PHE A 31 10.86 -22.76 53.11
C PHE A 31 11.81 -21.65 52.67
N PHE A 32 12.26 -20.87 53.64
CA PHE A 32 13.39 -19.97 53.46
C PHE A 32 14.47 -20.31 54.47
N ASN A 33 15.73 -20.19 54.04
CA ASN A 33 16.87 -20.29 54.92
C ASN A 33 17.71 -19.03 54.76
N ILE A 34 18.03 -18.38 55.88
CA ILE A 34 18.99 -17.29 55.91
C ILE A 34 20.31 -17.93 56.34
N VAL A 35 21.23 -18.08 55.38
CA VAL A 35 22.57 -18.60 55.67
C VAL A 35 23.37 -17.45 56.25
N GLN A 36 23.38 -17.33 57.58
CA GLN A 36 24.04 -16.22 58.30
C GLN A 36 25.55 -16.13 58.03
N GLU A 37 26.19 -17.22 57.60
CA GLU A 37 27.62 -17.26 57.27
C GLU A 37 27.94 -16.67 55.88
N GLU A 38 26.99 -16.74 54.94
CA GLU A 38 27.17 -16.30 53.54
C GLU A 38 26.30 -15.08 53.17
N ASP A 39 25.45 -14.64 54.10
CA ASP A 39 24.53 -13.49 53.92
C ASP A 39 23.56 -13.69 52.75
N GLU A 40 23.12 -14.94 52.55
CA GLU A 40 22.24 -15.36 51.45
C GLU A 40 20.83 -15.70 51.93
N LEU A 41 19.83 -15.30 51.14
CA LEU A 41 18.45 -15.73 51.31
C LEU A 41 18.14 -16.83 50.28
N ARG A 42 17.96 -18.05 50.76
CA ARG A 42 17.53 -19.19 49.95
C ARG A 42 16.03 -19.39 50.08
N ILE A 43 15.33 -19.49 48.96
CA ILE A 43 13.88 -19.72 48.85
C ILE A 43 13.70 -20.98 48.02
N PHE A 44 12.97 -21.97 48.53
CA PHE A 44 12.81 -23.23 47.80
C PHE A 44 11.40 -23.81 47.91
N SER A 45 11.02 -24.49 46.85
CA SER A 45 9.80 -25.30 46.73
C SER A 45 10.15 -26.59 45.96
N PRO A 46 9.30 -27.62 45.95
CA PRO A 46 9.64 -28.85 45.25
C PRO A 46 9.91 -28.60 43.75
N GLY A 47 11.16 -28.82 43.34
CA GLY A 47 11.63 -28.63 41.96
C GLY A 47 11.99 -27.19 41.58
N ASN A 48 11.93 -26.23 42.50
CA ASN A 48 12.34 -24.84 42.23
C ASN A 48 13.14 -24.24 43.38
N GLU A 49 14.15 -23.45 43.03
CA GLU A 49 15.03 -22.80 43.99
C GLU A 49 15.42 -21.40 43.51
N PHE A 50 15.46 -20.45 44.45
CA PHE A 50 16.07 -19.13 44.27
C PHE A 50 17.04 -18.84 45.41
N ILE A 51 18.23 -18.34 45.09
CA ILE A 51 19.21 -17.87 46.06
C ILE A 51 19.50 -16.41 45.76
N LEU A 52 19.16 -15.53 46.70
CA LEU A 52 19.55 -14.12 46.68
C LEU A 52 20.83 -13.96 47.47
N GLY A 53 21.95 -13.79 46.76
CA GLY A 53 23.26 -13.50 47.35
C GLY A 53 23.66 -12.04 47.20
N GLN A 54 24.81 -11.65 47.73
CA GLN A 54 25.24 -10.24 47.67
C GLN A 54 25.54 -9.71 46.26
N LYS A 55 25.89 -10.60 45.31
CA LYS A 55 26.33 -10.21 43.95
C LYS A 55 25.29 -10.47 42.87
N GLY A 56 24.27 -11.26 43.15
CA GLY A 56 23.30 -11.67 42.14
C GLY A 56 22.28 -12.67 42.66
N ILE A 57 21.46 -13.15 41.73
CA ILE A 57 20.44 -14.16 41.95
C ILE A 57 20.82 -15.44 41.23
N SER A 58 20.74 -16.57 41.93
CA SER A 58 20.77 -17.90 41.34
C SER A 58 19.36 -18.47 41.33
N PHE A 59 19.00 -19.18 40.27
CA PHE A 59 17.67 -19.75 40.11
C PHE A 59 17.76 -21.13 39.47
N GLU A 60 16.80 -21.99 39.80
CA GLU A 60 16.59 -23.32 39.21
C GLU A 60 15.10 -23.65 39.21
N GLY A 61 14.63 -24.34 38.16
CA GLY A 61 13.26 -24.87 38.08
C GLY A 61 12.44 -24.35 36.90
N ASN A 62 11.13 -24.51 37.00
CA ASN A 62 10.17 -24.28 35.91
C ASN A 62 9.82 -22.80 35.65
N GLY A 63 10.44 -21.90 36.40
CA GLY A 63 10.16 -20.49 36.40
C GLY A 63 10.78 -19.70 35.25
N GLY A 64 10.74 -18.38 35.42
CA GLY A 64 11.33 -17.42 34.51
C GLY A 64 11.45 -16.05 35.15
N HIS A 65 11.88 -15.07 34.36
CA HIS A 65 11.93 -13.68 34.75
C HIS A 65 11.20 -12.79 33.75
N PHE A 66 10.62 -11.70 34.26
CA PHE A 66 9.88 -10.75 33.47
C PHE A 66 10.01 -9.33 34.02
N CYS A 67 9.89 -8.37 33.12
CA CYS A 67 9.93 -6.95 33.45
C CYS A 67 9.22 -6.15 32.36
N GLU A 68 8.83 -4.91 32.68
CA GLU A 68 8.32 -3.99 31.65
C GLU A 68 9.47 -3.58 30.72
N TYR A 69 9.22 -3.59 29.40
CA TYR A 69 10.20 -3.16 28.42
C TYR A 69 10.63 -1.71 28.70
N MET A 70 11.94 -1.48 28.64
CA MET A 70 12.55 -0.17 28.80
C MET A 70 13.41 0.12 27.57
N PHE A 71 13.63 1.40 27.25
CA PHE A 71 14.56 1.80 26.20
C PHE A 71 15.93 1.13 26.39
N GLY A 72 16.51 0.63 25.29
CA GLY A 72 17.79 -0.08 25.29
C GLY A 72 17.71 -1.57 25.67
N VAL A 73 16.52 -2.09 26.02
CA VAL A 73 16.27 -3.53 26.10
C VAL A 73 15.96 -4.07 24.72
N GLU A 74 16.56 -5.21 24.36
CA GLU A 74 16.24 -5.90 23.12
C GLU A 74 14.77 -6.36 23.15
N GLN A 75 13.99 -5.87 22.18
CA GLN A 75 12.59 -6.24 22.02
C GLN A 75 12.41 -7.06 20.74
N PRO A 76 11.99 -8.33 20.83
CA PRO A 76 11.72 -9.15 19.67
C PRO A 76 10.68 -8.50 18.74
N THR A 77 10.85 -8.65 17.43
CA THR A 77 9.91 -8.08 16.43
C THR A 77 8.49 -8.63 16.60
N SER A 78 8.35 -9.88 17.05
CA SER A 78 7.06 -10.52 17.38
C SER A 78 6.33 -9.86 18.56
N ASP A 79 7.07 -9.24 19.48
CA ASP A 79 6.54 -8.46 20.59
C ASP A 79 6.31 -7.00 20.17
N LEU A 80 7.22 -6.42 19.38
CA LEU A 80 7.13 -5.04 18.90
C LEU A 80 5.90 -4.80 17.99
N THR A 81 5.52 -5.79 17.19
CA THR A 81 4.34 -5.71 16.29
C THR A 81 3.01 -5.71 17.03
N LYS A 82 2.96 -6.20 18.27
CA LYS A 82 1.74 -6.26 19.09
C LYS A 82 1.75 -5.12 20.10
N THR A 83 0.92 -4.10 19.89
CA THR A 83 0.84 -2.90 20.73
C THR A 83 0.46 -3.20 22.19
N GLU A 84 -0.26 -4.29 22.40
CA GLU A 84 -0.68 -4.83 23.70
C GLU A 84 0.45 -5.50 24.50
N ILE A 85 1.59 -5.81 23.89
CA ILE A 85 2.74 -6.41 24.59
C ILE A 85 3.63 -5.30 25.16
N ILE A 86 3.74 -5.29 26.48
CA ILE A 86 4.47 -4.27 27.25
C ILE A 86 5.56 -4.86 28.14
N ASN A 87 5.52 -6.16 28.42
CA ASN A 87 6.51 -6.83 29.28
C ASN A 87 7.34 -7.85 28.51
N ARG A 88 8.63 -7.88 28.83
CA ARG A 88 9.57 -8.95 28.46
C ARG A 88 9.33 -10.14 29.38
N LEU A 89 9.24 -11.34 28.80
CA LEU A 89 9.18 -12.61 29.54
C LEU A 89 10.23 -13.55 28.98
N VAL A 90 11.09 -14.07 29.86
CA VAL A 90 12.12 -15.04 29.54
C VAL A 90 11.96 -16.23 30.47
N MET A 91 11.76 -17.41 29.90
CA MET A 91 11.71 -18.66 30.65
C MET A 91 13.11 -19.23 30.82
N ASN A 92 13.38 -19.86 31.96
CA ASN A 92 14.69 -20.44 32.23
C ASN A 92 14.97 -21.59 31.25
N GLY A 93 16.15 -21.62 30.63
CA GLY A 93 16.51 -22.69 29.69
C GLY A 93 15.74 -22.68 28.37
N ALA A 94 14.98 -21.62 28.05
CA ALA A 94 14.29 -21.49 26.77
C ALA A 94 15.17 -20.81 25.71
N CYS A 95 15.23 -21.40 24.52
CA CYS A 95 15.96 -20.89 23.35
C CYS A 95 14.99 -20.70 22.17
N LEU A 96 15.26 -19.70 21.32
CA LEU A 96 14.56 -19.50 20.05
C LEU A 96 15.35 -20.21 18.94
N GLU A 97 14.67 -21.00 18.12
CA GLU A 97 15.26 -21.67 16.96
C GLU A 97 15.45 -20.68 15.79
N GLU A 98 16.66 -20.63 15.22
CA GLU A 98 17.06 -19.61 14.22
C GLU A 98 16.27 -19.69 12.91
N GLU A 99 15.91 -20.89 12.44
CA GLU A 99 15.28 -21.10 11.13
C GLU A 99 13.74 -21.09 11.14
N GLY A 100 13.10 -21.07 12.32
CA GLY A 100 11.64 -21.21 12.44
C GLY A 100 10.97 -20.39 13.55
N GLY A 101 11.74 -19.74 14.43
CA GLY A 101 11.21 -18.96 15.55
C GLY A 101 10.42 -19.77 16.58
N ALA A 102 10.52 -21.10 16.54
CA ALA A 102 9.91 -21.99 17.51
C ALA A 102 10.66 -21.90 18.86
N LEU A 103 9.91 -21.92 19.96
CA LEU A 103 10.47 -21.89 21.30
C LEU A 103 10.82 -23.31 21.74
N HIS A 104 12.10 -23.56 22.02
CA HIS A 104 12.60 -24.83 22.53
C HIS A 104 12.96 -24.71 24.02
N PHE A 105 12.43 -25.61 24.85
CA PHE A 105 12.77 -25.68 26.28
C PHE A 105 13.85 -26.74 26.51
N SER A 106 14.97 -26.32 27.09
CA SER A 106 16.03 -27.25 27.52
C SER A 106 15.81 -27.70 28.96
N GLU A 107 16.40 -28.85 29.32
CA GLU A 107 16.41 -29.34 30.70
C GLU A 107 17.40 -28.55 31.59
N GLN A 108 18.23 -27.67 31.01
CA GLN A 108 19.17 -26.81 31.73
C GLN A 108 18.46 -25.50 32.15
N THR A 109 17.73 -25.57 33.25
CA THR A 109 16.95 -24.44 33.79
C THR A 109 17.64 -23.69 34.93
N SER A 110 18.81 -24.17 35.38
CA SER A 110 19.60 -23.49 36.40
C SER A 110 20.48 -22.40 35.81
N GLY A 111 20.64 -21.30 36.54
CA GLY A 111 21.44 -20.16 36.11
C GLY A 111 21.79 -19.22 37.25
N HIS A 112 22.77 -18.35 36.99
CA HIS A 112 23.14 -17.25 37.86
C HIS A 112 23.20 -15.95 37.06
N GLN A 113 22.59 -14.89 37.60
CA GLN A 113 22.65 -13.56 37.01
C GLN A 113 23.13 -12.55 38.06
N SER A 114 24.15 -11.78 37.70
CA SER A 114 24.59 -10.65 38.52
C SER A 114 23.53 -9.55 38.54
N TYR A 115 23.46 -8.76 39.60
CA TYR A 115 22.49 -7.65 39.64
C TYR A 115 22.74 -6.64 38.52
N ASP A 116 24.00 -6.38 38.17
CA ASP A 116 24.34 -5.52 37.04
C ASP A 116 23.74 -6.05 35.74
N THR A 117 23.84 -7.36 35.48
CA THR A 117 23.22 -8.00 34.31
C THR A 117 21.69 -7.89 34.36
N VAL A 118 21.06 -8.17 35.50
CA VAL A 118 19.59 -8.11 35.65
C VAL A 118 19.05 -6.71 35.33
N PHE A 119 19.66 -5.66 35.87
CA PHE A 119 19.22 -4.27 35.63
C PHE A 119 19.77 -3.68 34.30
N PHE A 120 20.74 -4.34 33.67
CA PHE A 120 21.21 -3.98 32.33
C PHE A 120 20.30 -4.56 31.24
N GLU A 121 20.14 -5.89 31.22
CA GLU A 121 19.32 -6.58 30.22
C GLU A 121 17.82 -6.41 30.47
N GLY A 122 17.40 -6.33 31.74
CA GLY A 122 16.03 -6.08 32.13
C GLY A 122 15.70 -4.61 32.26
N ASN A 123 14.69 -4.31 33.07
CA ASN A 123 14.32 -2.94 33.43
C ASN A 123 15.35 -2.38 34.40
N ALA A 124 15.77 -1.12 34.20
CA ALA A 124 16.82 -0.52 35.05
C ALA A 124 16.41 -0.36 36.52
N VAL A 125 15.11 -0.40 36.84
CA VAL A 125 14.61 -0.13 38.20
C VAL A 125 13.99 -1.36 38.87
N CYS A 126 13.15 -2.12 38.17
CA CYS A 126 12.35 -3.18 38.78
C CYS A 126 12.25 -4.42 37.91
N ASN A 127 12.66 -5.58 38.42
CA ASN A 127 12.61 -6.86 37.72
C ASN A 127 11.93 -7.93 38.58
N TYR A 128 11.24 -8.86 37.95
CA TYR A 128 10.52 -9.93 38.62
C TYR A 128 11.03 -11.31 38.17
N PHE A 129 11.07 -12.23 39.11
CA PHE A 129 11.26 -13.65 38.89
C PHE A 129 10.04 -14.38 39.42
N PHE A 130 9.69 -15.51 38.82
CA PHE A 130 8.59 -16.33 39.32
C PHE A 130 8.90 -17.81 39.17
N SER A 131 8.26 -18.62 40.01
CA SER A 131 8.12 -20.05 39.82
C SER A 131 6.77 -20.52 40.32
N VAL A 132 6.35 -21.70 39.88
CA VAL A 132 5.06 -22.27 40.26
C VAL A 132 5.26 -23.69 40.73
N HIS A 133 4.74 -24.00 41.91
CA HIS A 133 4.57 -25.37 42.34
C HIS A 133 3.10 -25.75 42.24
N SER A 134 2.77 -26.79 41.50
CA SER A 134 1.39 -27.31 41.42
C SER A 134 1.43 -28.82 41.21
N PRO A 135 0.63 -29.59 41.97
CA PRO A 135 0.45 -31.02 41.74
C PRO A 135 -0.13 -31.39 40.38
N LYS A 136 -0.80 -30.45 39.69
CA LYS A 136 -1.41 -30.67 38.36
C LYS A 136 -0.45 -30.53 37.20
N LEU A 137 0.70 -29.88 37.40
CA LEU A 137 1.70 -29.72 36.35
C LEU A 137 2.37 -31.06 36.02
N SER A 138 2.83 -31.23 34.77
CA SER A 138 3.59 -32.42 34.35
C SER A 138 4.80 -32.67 35.26
N ARG A 139 5.38 -33.89 35.26
CA ARG A 139 6.62 -34.18 36.00
C ARG A 139 7.89 -33.76 35.26
N LYS A 140 7.82 -33.55 33.95
CA LYS A 140 8.98 -33.16 33.14
C LYS A 140 9.07 -31.63 33.04
N LEU A 141 10.26 -31.08 33.26
CA LEU A 141 10.48 -29.63 33.33
C LEU A 141 10.09 -28.91 32.03
N GLY A 142 10.48 -29.42 30.86
CA GLY A 142 10.10 -28.80 29.58
C GLY A 142 8.59 -28.73 29.34
N GLU A 143 7.87 -29.81 29.69
CA GLU A 143 6.39 -29.86 29.60
C GLU A 143 5.74 -28.88 30.61
N GLN A 144 6.27 -28.81 31.84
CA GLN A 144 5.80 -27.83 32.84
C GLN A 144 5.96 -26.39 32.34
N GLN A 145 7.12 -26.04 31.80
CA GLN A 145 7.39 -24.68 31.31
C GLN A 145 6.48 -24.31 30.13
N GLN A 146 6.22 -25.26 29.22
CA GLN A 146 5.28 -25.05 28.12
C GLN A 146 3.85 -24.82 28.61
N GLU A 147 3.39 -25.60 29.59
CA GLU A 147 2.08 -25.41 30.24
C GLU A 147 2.00 -24.04 30.94
N LEU A 148 3.05 -23.64 31.66
CA LEU A 148 3.11 -22.34 32.34
C LEU A 148 3.09 -21.17 31.37
N VAL A 149 3.84 -21.24 30.26
CA VAL A 149 3.79 -20.20 29.22
C VAL A 149 2.40 -20.13 28.59
N ARG A 150 1.73 -21.27 28.40
CA ARG A 150 0.36 -21.31 27.84
C ARG A 150 -0.66 -20.69 28.79
N LEU A 151 -0.52 -20.90 30.09
CA LEU A 151 -1.44 -20.39 31.12
C LEU A 151 -1.17 -18.92 31.47
N LEU A 152 0.09 -18.58 31.74
CA LEU A 152 0.47 -17.28 32.30
C LEU A 152 1.11 -16.34 31.29
N GLY A 153 1.72 -16.85 30.22
CA GLY A 153 2.58 -16.07 29.32
C GLY A 153 1.85 -14.89 28.66
N LYS A 154 0.59 -15.08 28.25
CA LYS A 154 -0.23 -13.99 27.66
C LYS A 154 -0.47 -12.87 28.67
N THR A 155 -0.84 -13.21 29.90
CA THR A 155 -1.12 -12.25 30.98
C THR A 155 0.16 -11.53 31.40
N LEU A 156 1.24 -12.28 31.62
CA LEU A 156 2.55 -11.74 31.99
C LEU A 156 3.08 -10.74 30.95
N LYS A 157 2.91 -10.99 29.65
CA LYS A 157 3.37 -10.08 28.59
C LYS A 157 2.55 -8.78 28.46
N ARG A 158 1.31 -8.74 28.98
CA ARG A 158 0.33 -7.67 28.70
C ARG A 158 -0.11 -6.88 29.93
N THR A 159 0.11 -7.41 31.13
CA THR A 159 -0.38 -6.79 32.36
C THR A 159 0.36 -5.48 32.68
N PRO A 160 -0.35 -4.37 32.93
CA PRO A 160 0.26 -3.11 33.35
C PRO A 160 0.79 -3.15 34.80
N ALA A 161 0.38 -4.16 35.58
CA ALA A 161 0.73 -4.28 37.00
C ALA A 161 2.26 -4.31 37.25
N VAL A 162 3.03 -4.85 36.30
CA VAL A 162 4.51 -4.87 36.37
C VAL A 162 5.09 -3.46 36.36
N GLY A 163 4.62 -2.62 35.43
CA GLY A 163 5.12 -1.25 35.25
C GLY A 163 4.61 -0.26 36.32
N GLU A 164 3.46 -0.55 36.91
CA GLU A 164 2.88 0.18 38.03
C GLU A 164 3.42 -0.28 39.39
N GLU A 165 4.27 -1.31 39.42
CA GLU A 165 4.81 -1.94 40.64
C GLU A 165 3.69 -2.45 41.59
N ARG A 166 2.52 -2.84 41.03
CA ARG A 166 1.31 -3.28 41.73
C ARG A 166 1.29 -4.80 41.92
N ASP A 167 2.03 -5.25 42.92
CA ASP A 167 2.21 -6.68 43.20
C ASP A 167 0.90 -7.39 43.60
N ASP A 168 -0.05 -6.64 44.18
CA ASP A 168 -1.40 -7.12 44.51
C ASP A 168 -2.20 -7.50 43.27
N LEU A 169 -2.28 -6.60 42.29
CA LEU A 169 -2.99 -6.85 41.03
C LEU A 169 -2.32 -7.97 40.23
N LEU A 170 -0.98 -8.01 40.24
CA LEU A 170 -0.23 -9.06 39.55
C LEU A 170 -0.58 -10.45 40.11
N VAL A 171 -0.67 -10.59 41.44
CA VAL A 171 -1.06 -11.85 42.08
C VAL A 171 -2.51 -12.22 41.75
N ASP A 172 -3.43 -11.25 41.86
CA ASP A 172 -4.86 -11.46 41.60
C ASP A 172 -5.14 -11.85 40.14
N GLU A 173 -4.30 -11.42 39.20
CA GLU A 173 -4.39 -11.81 37.79
C GLU A 173 -3.77 -13.18 37.51
N LEU A 174 -2.65 -13.52 38.14
CA LEU A 174 -1.88 -14.73 37.82
C LEU A 174 -2.37 -15.98 38.57
N PHE A 175 -2.63 -15.86 39.87
CA PHE A 175 -2.94 -17.03 40.70
C PHE A 175 -4.22 -17.77 40.26
N PRO A 176 -5.34 -17.09 39.90
CA PRO A 176 -6.54 -17.77 39.42
C PRO A 176 -6.35 -18.56 38.13
N LEU A 177 -5.38 -18.19 37.29
CA LEU A 177 -5.09 -18.86 36.02
C LEU A 177 -4.46 -20.25 36.21
N LEU A 178 -3.90 -20.52 37.39
CA LEU A 178 -3.34 -21.83 37.73
C LEU A 178 -4.44 -22.89 37.92
N GLN A 179 -5.68 -22.48 38.23
CA GLN A 179 -6.85 -23.35 38.37
C GLN A 179 -6.61 -24.58 39.27
N ASP A 180 -5.81 -24.43 40.31
CA ASP A 180 -5.43 -25.49 41.23
C ASP A 180 -5.38 -24.99 42.67
N GLU A 181 -6.24 -25.56 43.51
CA GLU A 181 -6.31 -25.20 44.93
C GLU A 181 -5.02 -25.55 45.68
N GLY A 182 -4.26 -26.56 45.19
CA GLY A 182 -2.98 -26.97 45.76
C GLY A 182 -1.76 -26.20 45.20
N ALA A 183 -1.96 -25.25 44.30
CA ALA A 183 -0.87 -24.52 43.68
C ALA A 183 -0.28 -23.44 44.60
N GLN A 184 0.99 -23.16 44.35
CA GLN A 184 1.75 -22.10 44.99
C GLN A 184 2.47 -21.28 43.92
N LEU A 185 2.23 -19.98 43.95
CA LEU A 185 2.91 -19.01 43.10
C LEU A 185 3.97 -18.28 43.93
N PHE A 186 5.20 -18.32 43.43
CA PHE A 186 6.32 -17.59 44.00
C PHE A 186 6.65 -16.44 43.07
N ILE A 187 6.72 -15.23 43.59
CA ILE A 187 7.17 -14.03 42.87
C ILE A 187 8.28 -13.37 43.69
N VAL A 188 9.44 -13.17 43.06
CA VAL A 188 10.57 -12.44 43.64
C VAL A 188 10.75 -11.16 42.84
N LYS A 189 10.49 -10.01 43.47
CA LYS A 189 10.70 -8.68 42.92
C LYS A 189 12.03 -8.13 43.40
N LEU A 190 12.82 -7.58 42.50
CA LEU A 190 14.08 -6.89 42.78
C LEU A 190 13.98 -5.43 42.35
N ILE A 191 14.33 -4.52 43.25
CA ILE A 191 14.33 -3.08 43.00
C ILE A 191 15.73 -2.52 43.25
N ASN A 192 16.28 -1.83 42.26
CA ASN A 192 17.49 -1.04 42.46
C ASN A 192 17.13 0.32 43.06
N THR A 193 17.38 0.50 44.36
CA THR A 193 16.98 1.72 45.09
C THR A 193 17.68 2.98 44.58
N HIS A 194 18.91 2.84 44.07
CA HIS A 194 19.69 3.94 43.54
C HIS A 194 19.08 4.44 42.22
N HIS A 195 18.77 3.51 41.32
CA HIS A 195 18.10 3.80 40.06
C HIS A 195 16.68 4.33 40.30
N LYS A 196 15.92 3.74 41.23
CA LYS A 196 14.57 4.20 41.61
C LYS A 196 14.59 5.66 42.07
N ALA A 197 15.51 6.03 42.96
CA ALA A 197 15.64 7.40 43.46
C ALA A 197 15.94 8.40 42.33
N TYR A 198 16.83 8.03 41.40
CA TYR A 198 17.14 8.87 40.23
C TYR A 198 15.95 9.02 39.29
N ARG A 199 15.28 7.91 38.93
CA ARG A 199 14.07 7.90 38.09
C ARG A 199 12.97 8.78 38.70
N ASP A 200 12.71 8.62 39.99
CA ASP A 200 11.62 9.33 40.68
C ASP A 200 11.90 10.83 40.79
N LEU A 201 13.14 11.23 41.09
CA LEU A 201 13.56 12.62 41.06
C LEU A 201 13.39 13.21 39.65
N PHE A 202 13.92 12.53 38.64
CA PHE A 202 13.81 12.97 37.25
C PHE A 202 12.34 13.12 36.80
N ARG A 203 11.48 12.15 37.15
CA ARG A 203 10.04 12.19 36.89
C ARG A 203 9.38 13.40 37.51
N SER A 204 9.66 13.69 38.78
CA SER A 204 9.08 14.84 39.46
C SER A 204 9.45 16.18 38.79
N LEU A 205 10.71 16.31 38.34
CA LEU A 205 11.21 17.50 37.67
C LEU A 205 10.64 17.64 36.25
N TYR A 206 10.63 16.55 35.49
CA TYR A 206 10.15 16.55 34.11
C TYR A 206 8.64 16.80 34.02
N PHE A 207 7.83 16.17 34.89
CA PHE A 207 6.37 16.34 34.87
C PHE A 207 5.93 17.75 35.29
N ARG A 208 6.76 18.48 36.04
CA ARG A 208 6.45 19.85 36.49
C ARG A 208 6.54 20.88 35.37
N SER A 209 7.57 20.81 34.54
CA SER A 209 7.91 21.90 33.60
C SER A 209 8.26 21.44 32.18
N LYS A 210 8.37 20.13 31.93
CA LYS A 210 8.91 19.51 30.69
C LYS A 210 10.28 20.05 30.25
N LYS A 211 10.94 20.83 31.10
CA LYS A 211 12.25 21.45 30.88
C LYS A 211 12.96 21.43 32.22
N ILE A 212 14.09 20.75 32.26
CA ILE A 212 14.92 20.68 33.45
C ILE A 212 15.80 21.93 33.45
N ALA A 213 15.71 22.74 34.50
CA ALA A 213 16.59 23.88 34.69
C ALA A 213 18.01 23.41 35.03
N ASP A 214 19.01 24.25 34.79
CA ASP A 214 20.41 23.89 35.01
C ASP A 214 20.68 23.49 36.47
N ASP A 215 20.03 24.17 37.43
CA ASP A 215 20.12 23.84 38.86
C ASP A 215 19.54 22.45 39.18
N ASP A 216 18.42 22.10 38.55
CA ASP A 216 17.79 20.78 38.71
C ASP A 216 18.61 19.66 38.03
N PHE A 217 19.28 19.98 36.92
CA PHE A 217 20.21 19.07 36.27
C PHE A 217 21.47 18.84 37.11
N ALA A 218 21.98 19.88 37.78
CA ALA A 218 23.10 19.75 38.72
C ALA A 218 22.74 18.83 39.89
N ARG A 219 21.50 18.90 40.41
CA ARG A 219 20.98 17.98 41.45
C ARG A 219 20.91 16.53 40.97
N LEU A 220 20.43 16.29 39.75
CA LEU A 220 20.41 14.95 39.14
C LEU A 220 21.82 14.39 38.97
N THR A 221 22.76 15.22 38.50
CA THR A 221 24.16 14.84 38.30
C THR A 221 24.82 14.47 39.63
N SER A 222 24.61 15.30 40.67
CA SER A 222 25.07 15.04 42.03
C SER A 222 24.55 13.69 42.56
N LEU A 223 23.27 13.41 42.37
CA LEU A 223 22.65 12.16 42.81
C LEU A 223 23.25 10.95 42.06
N ALA A 224 23.42 11.06 40.75
CA ALA A 224 23.99 10.00 39.94
C ALA A 224 25.44 9.69 40.32
N THR A 225 26.26 10.72 40.59
CA THR A 225 27.63 10.53 41.07
C THR A 225 27.66 9.90 42.46
N ALA A 226 26.85 10.38 43.39
CA ALA A 226 26.78 9.86 44.75
C ALA A 226 26.34 8.38 44.80
N ARG A 227 25.53 7.95 43.83
CA ARG A 227 24.98 6.60 43.72
C ARG A 227 25.65 5.74 42.64
N GLN A 228 26.75 6.23 42.05
CA GLN A 228 27.53 5.55 41.01
C GLN A 228 26.70 5.04 39.81
N ILE A 229 25.70 5.79 39.40
CA ILE A 229 24.85 5.42 38.24
C ILE A 229 25.59 5.81 36.97
N ASP A 230 25.82 4.86 36.07
CA ASP A 230 26.48 5.14 34.80
C ASP A 230 25.60 5.98 33.87
N ARG A 231 26.23 6.63 32.88
CA ARG A 231 25.53 7.53 31.96
C ARG A 231 24.50 6.82 31.08
N TYR A 232 24.72 5.57 30.75
CA TYR A 232 23.81 4.81 29.90
C TYR A 232 22.52 4.48 30.66
N GLN A 233 22.61 4.00 31.90
CA GLN A 233 21.45 3.75 32.76
C GLN A 233 20.68 5.04 33.09
N GLN A 234 21.40 6.15 33.31
CA GLN A 234 20.76 7.47 33.44
C GLN A 234 19.89 7.79 32.22
N GLU A 235 20.42 7.60 31.00
CA GLU A 235 19.69 7.91 29.77
C GLU A 235 18.48 7.00 29.57
N ARG A 236 18.62 5.69 29.83
CA ARG A 236 17.51 4.73 29.77
C ARG A 236 16.34 5.11 30.68
N MET A 237 16.64 5.44 31.94
CA MET A 237 15.62 5.88 32.90
C MET A 237 14.96 7.20 32.50
N ARG A 238 15.75 8.15 31.96
CA ARG A 238 15.21 9.43 31.49
C ARG A 238 14.25 9.23 30.32
N ILE A 239 14.66 8.45 29.32
CA ILE A 239 13.84 8.17 28.14
C ILE A 239 12.54 7.44 28.54
N ASP A 240 12.61 6.45 29.42
CA ASP A 240 11.42 5.76 29.96
C ASP A 240 10.43 6.75 30.60
N VAL A 241 10.91 7.62 31.50
CA VAL A 241 10.07 8.65 32.13
C VAL A 241 9.46 9.61 31.11
N MET A 242 10.25 10.03 30.12
CA MET A 242 9.76 10.92 29.07
C MET A 242 8.70 10.25 28.18
N TYR A 243 8.87 8.96 27.86
CA TYR A 243 7.89 8.18 27.10
C TYR A 243 6.58 8.03 27.87
N ARG A 244 6.63 7.73 29.18
CA ARG A 244 5.44 7.57 30.04
C ARG A 244 4.60 8.84 30.19
N HIS A 245 5.12 10.01 29.83
CA HIS A 245 4.35 11.24 29.86
C HIS A 245 3.14 11.15 28.89
N PRO A 246 1.88 11.40 29.32
CA PRO A 246 0.68 11.15 28.50
C PRO A 246 0.68 11.77 27.10
N LEU A 247 1.15 13.02 26.99
CA LEU A 247 1.27 13.72 25.72
C LEU A 247 2.33 13.12 24.78
N ASN A 248 3.41 12.58 25.32
CA ASN A 248 4.50 12.00 24.54
C ASN A 248 4.14 10.58 24.10
N ARG A 249 3.57 9.80 25.03
CA ARG A 249 3.07 8.45 24.78
C ARG A 249 2.14 8.40 23.57
N ARG A 250 1.17 9.32 23.48
CA ARG A 250 0.26 9.42 22.32
C ARG A 250 1.01 9.58 20.99
N ILE A 251 1.98 10.48 20.93
CA ILE A 251 2.74 10.77 19.70
C ILE A 251 3.61 9.57 19.31
N VAL A 252 4.28 8.95 20.28
CA VAL A 252 5.19 7.82 20.03
C VAL A 252 4.39 6.55 19.67
N ASP A 253 3.25 6.31 20.33
CA ASP A 253 2.38 5.17 20.04
C ASP A 253 1.72 5.30 18.67
N GLU A 254 1.30 6.51 18.27
CA GLU A 254 0.79 6.79 16.92
C GLU A 254 1.88 6.57 15.86
N TYR A 255 3.10 7.08 16.12
CA TYR A 255 4.26 6.86 15.24
C TYR A 255 4.57 5.36 15.07
N ARG A 256 4.60 4.61 16.18
CA ARG A 256 4.80 3.15 16.19
C ARG A 256 3.69 2.43 15.42
N SER A 257 2.42 2.81 15.62
CA SER A 257 1.28 2.19 14.94
C SER A 257 1.33 2.35 13.42
N ILE A 258 1.69 3.55 12.94
CA ILE A 258 1.84 3.81 11.51
C ILE A 258 2.96 2.93 10.95
N LEU A 259 4.12 2.90 11.61
CA LEU A 259 5.23 2.05 11.17
C LEU A 259 4.85 0.58 11.11
N ILE A 260 4.17 0.02 12.13
CA ILE A 260 3.71 -1.37 12.11
C ILE A 260 2.77 -1.63 10.92
N GLY A 261 1.86 -0.69 10.64
CA GLY A 261 0.95 -0.77 9.48
C GLY A 261 1.68 -0.74 8.14
N CYS A 262 2.74 0.07 8.00
CA CYS A 262 3.60 0.05 6.82
C CYS A 262 4.40 -1.27 6.73
N THR A 263 4.96 -1.74 7.85
CA THR A 263 5.72 -3.00 7.90
C THR A 263 4.88 -4.23 7.55
N ALA A 264 3.59 -4.23 7.91
CA ALA A 264 2.67 -5.29 7.53
C ALA A 264 2.37 -5.31 6.02
N ARG A 265 2.40 -4.14 5.37
CA ARG A 265 2.18 -3.98 3.92
C ARG A 265 3.45 -4.11 3.09
N GLY A 266 4.63 -3.93 3.69
CA GLY A 266 5.92 -3.98 2.99
C GLY A 266 6.29 -2.69 2.24
N GLU A 267 5.44 -1.66 2.32
CA GLU A 267 5.58 -0.41 1.60
C GLU A 267 5.22 0.78 2.50
N ILE A 268 5.78 1.95 2.21
CA ILE A 268 5.43 3.21 2.88
C ILE A 268 4.89 4.18 1.83
N SER A 269 3.65 4.63 2.02
CA SER A 269 3.07 5.67 1.16
C SER A 269 3.65 7.06 1.45
N THR A 270 3.58 7.96 0.48
CA THR A 270 4.00 9.37 0.62
C THR A 270 3.24 10.09 1.74
N LEU A 271 1.95 9.80 1.89
CA LEU A 271 1.08 10.37 2.94
C LEU A 271 1.48 9.87 4.34
N GLU A 272 1.82 8.58 4.46
CA GLU A 272 2.33 8.00 5.70
C GLU A 272 3.69 8.56 6.07
N ASN A 273 4.60 8.69 5.10
CA ASN A 273 5.89 9.36 5.31
C ASN A 273 5.71 10.83 5.72
N ALA A 274 4.76 11.55 5.12
CA ALA A 274 4.41 12.92 5.52
C ALA A 274 3.85 12.99 6.94
N ARG A 275 2.96 12.05 7.33
CA ARG A 275 2.45 11.93 8.71
C ARG A 275 3.57 11.61 9.70
N LEU A 276 4.44 10.67 9.39
CA LEU A 276 5.61 10.32 10.22
C LEU A 276 6.54 11.55 10.41
N ASN A 277 6.77 12.32 9.34
CA ASN A 277 7.57 13.55 9.42
C ASN A 277 6.87 14.65 10.23
N ARG A 278 5.54 14.81 10.13
CA ARG A 278 4.76 15.71 10.98
C ARG A 278 4.84 15.31 12.45
N LEU A 279 4.75 14.02 12.76
CA LEU A 279 4.90 13.49 14.12
C LEU A 279 6.32 13.73 14.67
N LYS A 280 7.37 13.58 13.84
CA LYS A 280 8.75 13.97 14.21
C LYS A 280 8.88 15.48 14.47
N ALA A 281 8.26 16.33 13.66
CA ALA A 281 8.27 17.78 13.89
C ALA A 281 7.52 18.15 15.19
N LEU A 282 6.36 17.51 15.44
CA LEU A 282 5.60 17.65 16.68
C LEU A 282 6.38 17.14 17.90
N SER A 283 7.20 16.11 17.72
CA SER A 283 8.01 15.53 18.80
C SER A 283 9.14 16.48 19.24
N VAL A 284 9.77 17.19 18.29
CA VAL A 284 10.73 18.26 18.59
C VAL A 284 10.07 19.39 19.39
N ARG A 285 8.86 19.81 18.98
CA ARG A 285 8.08 20.84 19.71
C ARG A 285 7.71 20.40 21.12
N ASN A 286 7.44 19.10 21.31
CA ASN A 286 7.11 18.50 22.60
C ASN A 286 8.32 18.02 23.41
N LYS A 287 9.55 18.22 22.91
CA LYS A 287 10.82 17.82 23.55
C LYS A 287 10.89 16.32 23.85
N ILE A 288 10.42 15.50 22.91
CA ILE A 288 10.56 14.05 22.96
C ILE A 288 11.96 13.69 22.43
N PRO A 289 12.72 12.80 23.10
CA PRO A 289 14.03 12.39 22.63
C PRO A 289 13.98 11.76 21.23
N GLY A 290 14.82 12.24 20.31
CA GLY A 290 14.95 11.67 18.97
C GLY A 290 15.35 10.19 18.96
N ALA A 291 16.05 9.75 20.01
CA ALA A 291 16.49 8.36 20.19
C ALA A 291 15.32 7.35 20.12
N LEU A 292 14.13 7.71 20.63
CA LEU A 292 12.95 6.85 20.56
C LEU A 292 12.52 6.56 19.11
N PHE A 293 12.51 7.60 18.27
CA PHE A 293 12.14 7.47 16.86
C PHE A 293 13.22 6.76 16.05
N PHE A 294 14.50 7.01 16.37
CA PHE A 294 15.62 6.34 15.70
C PHE A 294 15.59 4.82 15.91
N THR A 295 15.36 4.36 17.15
CA THR A 295 15.27 2.93 17.45
C THR A 295 14.07 2.29 16.75
N LEU A 296 12.93 2.98 16.68
CA LEU A 296 11.76 2.50 15.93
C LEU A 296 12.03 2.44 14.41
N ASP A 297 12.71 3.43 13.84
CA ASP A 297 13.08 3.46 12.43
C ASP A 297 14.07 2.35 12.08
N GLU A 298 15.09 2.11 12.91
CA GLU A 298 16.04 1.00 12.72
C GLU A 298 15.32 -0.36 12.72
N LEU A 299 14.48 -0.62 13.74
CA LEU A 299 13.84 -1.91 13.93
C LEU A 299 12.69 -2.19 12.93
N LEU A 300 11.94 -1.17 12.51
CA LEU A 300 10.73 -1.35 11.70
C LEU A 300 10.84 -0.84 10.26
N LYS A 301 11.68 0.17 9.98
CA LYS A 301 11.92 0.65 8.61
C LYS A 301 13.10 -0.02 7.94
N LYS A 302 14.27 -0.02 8.59
CA LYS A 302 15.52 -0.53 7.98
C LYS A 302 15.66 -2.04 8.07
N GLY A 303 15.19 -2.67 9.15
CA GLY A 303 15.26 -4.11 9.30
C GLY A 303 14.42 -4.94 8.32
N ARG A 304 13.58 -4.30 7.47
CA ARG A 304 12.66 -4.98 6.53
C ARG A 304 12.65 -4.42 5.10
N ASP A 305 13.62 -3.58 4.71
CA ASP A 305 13.73 -3.00 3.37
C ASP A 305 12.40 -2.48 2.80
N LEU A 306 11.71 -1.62 3.57
CA LEU A 306 10.45 -1.03 3.12
C LEU A 306 10.71 -0.19 1.87
N LYS A 307 10.07 -0.56 0.76
CA LYS A 307 10.12 0.22 -0.47
C LYS A 307 9.25 1.45 -0.29
N GLU A 308 9.80 2.63 -0.58
CA GLU A 308 8.97 3.81 -0.77
C GLU A 308 8.07 3.52 -1.97
N ALA A 309 6.75 3.65 -1.78
CA ALA A 309 5.82 3.49 -2.89
C ALA A 309 6.28 4.46 -4.00
N THR A 310 6.53 3.91 -5.18
CA THR A 310 6.83 4.67 -6.41
C THR A 310 5.87 5.85 -6.48
N GLU A 311 6.42 7.05 -6.77
CA GLU A 311 5.70 8.32 -6.89
C GLU A 311 4.27 8.07 -7.39
N GLU A 312 3.27 8.17 -6.49
CA GLU A 312 1.87 8.13 -6.91
C GLU A 312 1.74 9.22 -7.96
N ALA A 313 1.44 8.82 -9.20
CA ALA A 313 1.27 9.78 -10.27
C ALA A 313 0.19 10.79 -9.86
N ASP A 314 0.39 12.07 -10.18
CA ASP A 314 -0.36 13.21 -9.62
C ASP A 314 -1.90 13.04 -9.67
N TYR A 315 -2.42 12.28 -10.64
CA TYR A 315 -3.86 12.00 -10.76
C TYR A 315 -4.39 11.03 -9.68
N ILE A 316 -3.59 10.09 -9.16
CA ILE A 316 -3.98 9.18 -8.07
C ILE A 316 -4.12 9.97 -6.77
N ALA A 317 -3.18 10.87 -6.50
CA ALA A 317 -3.22 11.74 -5.32
C ALA A 317 -4.44 12.67 -5.34
N GLN A 318 -4.77 13.26 -6.51
CA GLN A 318 -5.97 14.10 -6.69
C GLN A 318 -7.26 13.28 -6.54
N THR A 319 -7.31 12.08 -7.13
CA THR A 319 -8.45 11.15 -7.01
C THR A 319 -8.69 10.77 -5.55
N ARG A 320 -7.62 10.40 -4.83
CA ARG A 320 -7.67 10.09 -3.39
C ARG A 320 -8.15 11.29 -2.57
N GLN A 321 -7.69 12.50 -2.88
CA GLN A 321 -8.12 13.70 -2.16
C GLN A 321 -9.62 13.98 -2.33
N ILE A 322 -10.17 13.83 -3.52
CA ILE A 322 -11.60 14.02 -3.80
C ILE A 322 -12.42 12.96 -3.05
N LEU A 323 -11.98 11.70 -3.07
CA LEU A 323 -12.64 10.59 -2.40
C LEU A 323 -12.49 10.64 -0.86
N GLU A 324 -11.37 11.09 -0.31
CA GLU A 324 -11.25 11.33 1.14
C GLU A 324 -12.11 12.52 1.58
N GLY A 325 -12.25 13.53 0.71
CA GLY A 325 -13.17 14.65 0.87
C GLY A 325 -14.61 14.20 1.13
N PHE A 326 -15.07 13.15 0.44
CA PHE A 326 -16.39 12.52 0.62
C PHE A 326 -16.72 12.17 2.09
N PHE A 327 -15.72 11.80 2.90
CA PHE A 327 -15.92 11.38 4.28
C PHE A 327 -15.78 12.50 5.31
N LEU A 328 -15.21 13.65 4.93
CA LEU A 328 -14.94 14.76 5.85
C LEU A 328 -16.15 15.67 6.10
N HIS A 329 -17.19 15.58 5.27
CA HIS A 329 -18.32 16.51 5.25
C HIS A 329 -19.50 16.06 6.15
N GLN A 330 -19.23 15.53 7.35
CA GLN A 330 -20.25 15.10 8.31
C GLN A 330 -20.98 16.23 9.07
N SER A 331 -20.96 17.48 8.59
CA SER A 331 -21.65 18.59 9.26
C SER A 331 -22.22 19.62 8.27
N GLU A 332 -23.51 19.46 7.94
CA GLU A 332 -24.44 20.48 7.42
C GLU A 332 -24.07 21.26 6.12
N ILE A 333 -23.27 20.68 5.22
CA ILE A 333 -23.08 21.19 3.85
C ILE A 333 -23.28 20.04 2.87
N ASP A 334 -24.05 20.27 1.81
CA ASP A 334 -24.45 19.30 0.78
C ASP A 334 -23.33 18.30 0.45
N SER A 335 -23.63 17.01 0.60
CA SER A 335 -22.79 15.86 0.26
C SER A 335 -22.66 15.62 -1.24
N SER A 336 -22.88 16.65 -2.07
CA SER A 336 -22.89 16.53 -3.52
C SER A 336 -21.52 16.86 -4.10
N ILE A 337 -20.99 15.95 -4.89
CA ILE A 337 -19.79 16.18 -5.72
C ILE A 337 -20.04 17.41 -6.60
N ASP A 338 -19.11 18.36 -6.58
CA ASP A 338 -19.16 19.48 -7.52
C ASP A 338 -18.80 19.00 -8.94
N ARG A 339 -19.32 19.68 -9.95
CA ARG A 339 -19.06 19.34 -11.36
C ARG A 339 -17.58 19.35 -11.69
N ASP A 340 -16.81 20.21 -11.02
CA ASP A 340 -15.35 20.30 -11.17
C ASP A 340 -14.62 19.06 -10.62
N ASP A 341 -15.04 18.54 -9.46
CA ASP A 341 -14.50 17.31 -8.89
C ASP A 341 -14.80 16.10 -9.80
N MET A 342 -16.02 16.04 -10.35
CA MET A 342 -16.39 15.00 -11.32
C MET A 342 -15.51 15.05 -12.57
N LEU A 343 -15.20 16.26 -13.07
CA LEU A 343 -14.34 16.43 -14.24
C LEU A 343 -12.91 15.95 -13.97
N ILE A 344 -12.38 16.20 -12.78
CA ILE A 344 -11.05 15.71 -12.37
C ILE A 344 -11.04 14.18 -12.34
N LEU A 345 -12.07 13.54 -11.76
CA LEU A 345 -12.20 12.08 -11.72
C LEU A 345 -12.30 11.45 -13.12
N ILE A 346 -13.07 12.07 -14.02
CA ILE A 346 -13.21 11.61 -15.41
C ILE A 346 -11.86 11.70 -16.15
N LYS A 347 -11.13 12.82 -15.99
CA LYS A 347 -9.80 13.00 -16.58
C LYS A 347 -8.78 12.00 -16.02
N ALA A 348 -8.83 11.74 -14.71
CA ALA A 348 -7.99 10.74 -14.05
C ALA A 348 -8.27 9.32 -14.59
N LYS A 349 -9.53 8.92 -14.71
CA LYS A 349 -9.90 7.62 -15.29
C LYS A 349 -9.43 7.49 -16.73
N LYS A 350 -9.64 8.53 -17.55
CA LYS A 350 -9.19 8.54 -18.95
C LYS A 350 -7.68 8.36 -19.06
N TRP A 351 -6.90 9.03 -18.20
CA TRP A 351 -5.45 8.86 -18.16
C TRP A 351 -5.06 7.43 -17.75
N ALA A 352 -5.71 6.87 -16.73
CA ALA A 352 -5.46 5.50 -16.29
C ALA A 352 -5.70 4.47 -17.41
N ILE A 353 -6.78 4.64 -18.18
CA ILE A 353 -7.07 3.81 -19.37
C ILE A 353 -5.96 3.95 -20.42
N ALA A 354 -5.52 5.18 -20.72
CA ALA A 354 -4.46 5.42 -21.69
C ALA A 354 -3.10 4.84 -21.25
N ALA A 355 -2.79 4.94 -19.96
CA ALA A 355 -1.58 4.38 -19.35
C ALA A 355 -1.66 2.86 -19.09
N ARG A 356 -2.82 2.23 -19.31
CA ARG A 356 -3.12 0.84 -18.93
C ARG A 356 -2.87 0.57 -17.44
N ASP A 357 -3.16 1.56 -16.62
CA ASP A 357 -3.00 1.49 -15.18
C ASP A 357 -4.30 1.03 -14.50
N HIS A 358 -4.19 0.00 -13.66
CA HIS A 358 -5.29 -0.56 -12.89
C HIS A 358 -5.42 0.03 -11.48
N HIS A 359 -4.50 0.90 -11.03
CA HIS A 359 -4.56 1.47 -9.69
C HIS A 359 -5.80 2.35 -9.45
N PHE A 360 -6.25 3.08 -10.48
CA PHE A 360 -7.48 3.87 -10.40
C PHE A 360 -8.69 3.00 -10.06
N ASP A 361 -8.86 1.87 -10.75
CA ASP A 361 -9.99 0.96 -10.53
C ASP A 361 -9.90 0.29 -9.15
N HIS A 362 -8.70 -0.08 -8.71
CA HIS A 362 -8.48 -0.61 -7.36
C HIS A 362 -8.88 0.41 -6.28
N LEU A 363 -8.51 1.67 -6.45
CA LEU A 363 -8.85 2.74 -5.51
C LEU A 363 -10.37 2.95 -5.43
N MET A 364 -11.07 2.89 -6.58
CA MET A 364 -12.53 2.97 -6.62
C MET A 364 -13.22 1.78 -5.93
N LEU A 365 -12.68 0.57 -6.07
CA LEU A 365 -13.19 -0.64 -5.39
C LEU A 365 -13.00 -0.56 -3.87
N ASP A 366 -11.82 -0.14 -3.43
CA ASP A 366 -11.53 0.05 -2.00
C ASP A 366 -12.45 1.12 -1.39
N PHE A 367 -12.67 2.22 -2.11
CA PHE A 367 -13.59 3.26 -1.69
C PHE A 367 -15.05 2.79 -1.62
N SER A 368 -15.52 1.99 -2.59
CA SER A 368 -16.84 1.36 -2.54
C SER A 368 -17.02 0.53 -1.27
N ARG A 369 -16.00 -0.24 -0.90
CA ARG A 369 -16.02 -1.07 0.30
C ARG A 369 -16.04 -0.21 1.57
N GLU A 370 -15.27 0.87 1.62
CA GLU A 370 -15.29 1.81 2.75
C GLU A 370 -16.65 2.49 2.92
N CYS A 371 -17.33 2.84 1.82
CA CYS A 371 -18.70 3.36 1.86
C CYS A 371 -19.69 2.35 2.47
N ASP A 372 -19.62 1.09 2.04
CA ASP A 372 -20.47 0.01 2.58
C ASP A 372 -20.22 -0.24 4.08
N GLU A 373 -18.95 -0.26 4.50
CA GLU A 373 -18.57 -0.42 5.90
C GLU A 373 -19.09 0.75 6.76
N LYS A 374 -19.01 1.99 6.29
CA LYS A 374 -19.49 3.16 7.04
C LYS A 374 -21.02 3.27 7.10
N ILE A 375 -21.74 2.86 6.07
CA ILE A 375 -23.22 2.83 6.10
C ILE A 375 -23.70 1.74 7.06
N ARG A 376 -23.03 0.60 7.10
CA ARG A 376 -23.27 -0.43 8.12
C ARG A 376 -23.08 0.11 9.54
N ASP A 377 -22.11 1.00 9.72
CA ASP A 377 -21.82 1.66 11.00
C ASP A 377 -22.70 2.89 11.29
N GLY A 378 -23.68 3.20 10.44
CA GLY A 378 -24.72 4.21 10.67
C GLY A 378 -24.53 5.55 9.96
N ALA A 379 -23.70 5.64 8.93
CA ALA A 379 -23.58 6.83 8.08
C ALA A 379 -24.80 7.05 7.16
N ASP A 380 -24.94 8.26 6.62
CA ASP A 380 -26.04 8.66 5.74
C ASP A 380 -26.04 7.87 4.41
N PRO A 381 -27.16 7.23 4.01
CA PRO A 381 -27.32 6.59 2.71
C PRO A 381 -27.01 7.49 1.51
N ALA A 382 -27.09 8.82 1.65
CA ALA A 382 -26.74 9.77 0.60
C ALA A 382 -25.30 9.61 0.04
N LEU A 383 -24.38 9.04 0.83
CA LEU A 383 -23.01 8.75 0.39
C LEU A 383 -22.98 7.72 -0.75
N LEU A 384 -23.85 6.70 -0.70
CA LEU A 384 -23.95 5.70 -1.78
C LEU A 384 -24.57 6.32 -3.03
N GLU A 385 -25.50 7.25 -2.90
CA GLU A 385 -26.11 7.93 -4.05
C GLU A 385 -25.07 8.81 -4.77
N GLY A 386 -24.27 9.57 -4.01
CA GLY A 386 -23.17 10.37 -4.54
C GLY A 386 -22.08 9.52 -5.22
N PHE A 387 -21.73 8.37 -4.63
CA PHE A 387 -20.79 7.45 -5.25
C PHE A 387 -21.36 6.73 -6.49
N SER A 388 -22.63 6.33 -6.45
CA SER A 388 -23.33 5.77 -7.63
C SER A 388 -23.38 6.76 -8.78
N TYR A 389 -23.50 8.05 -8.47
CA TYR A 389 -23.42 9.13 -9.46
C TYR A 389 -22.04 9.18 -10.14
N VAL A 390 -20.94 9.02 -9.39
CA VAL A 390 -19.57 8.89 -9.98
C VAL A 390 -19.49 7.70 -10.92
N ILE A 391 -19.85 6.52 -10.44
CA ILE A 391 -19.77 5.27 -11.21
C ILE A 391 -20.54 5.44 -12.53
N THR A 392 -21.73 6.02 -12.48
CA THR A 392 -22.56 6.27 -13.67
C THR A 392 -21.82 7.11 -14.71
N TYR A 393 -21.10 8.17 -14.32
CA TYR A 393 -20.32 8.97 -15.27
C TYR A 393 -19.08 8.25 -15.79
N LEU A 394 -18.42 7.46 -14.94
CA LEU A 394 -17.27 6.65 -15.32
C LEU A 394 -17.66 5.52 -16.30
N ASP A 395 -18.84 4.93 -16.16
CA ASP A 395 -19.38 3.92 -17.09
C ASP A 395 -19.80 4.56 -18.42
N ARG A 396 -20.37 5.77 -18.37
CA ARG A 396 -20.66 6.57 -19.57
C ARG A 396 -19.39 6.92 -20.33
N LEU A 397 -18.29 7.20 -19.63
CA LEU A 397 -16.98 7.45 -20.24
C LEU A 397 -16.52 6.22 -21.03
N ASP A 398 -16.50 5.05 -20.41
CA ASP A 398 -16.06 3.79 -21.04
C ASP A 398 -16.93 3.44 -22.25
N SER A 399 -18.24 3.57 -22.09
CA SER A 399 -19.22 3.34 -23.16
C SER A 399 -18.98 4.28 -24.33
N THR A 400 -18.74 5.56 -24.06
CA THR A 400 -18.49 6.57 -25.10
C THR A 400 -17.16 6.33 -25.80
N LEU A 401 -16.07 6.01 -25.07
CA LEU A 401 -14.78 5.66 -25.65
C LEU A 401 -14.89 4.43 -26.56
N SER A 402 -15.62 3.41 -26.12
CA SER A 402 -15.86 2.19 -26.90
C SER A 402 -16.65 2.48 -28.17
N LEU A 403 -17.77 3.22 -28.09
CA LEU A 403 -18.60 3.57 -29.23
C LEU A 403 -17.87 4.44 -30.25
N ILE A 404 -17.15 5.48 -29.79
CA ILE A 404 -16.35 6.34 -30.65
C ILE A 404 -15.22 5.54 -31.29
N GLY A 405 -14.52 4.69 -30.53
CA GLY A 405 -13.46 3.82 -31.06
C GLY A 405 -13.98 2.86 -32.14
N GLN A 406 -15.14 2.23 -31.92
CA GLN A 406 -15.80 1.38 -32.90
C GLN A 406 -16.15 2.14 -34.18
N LEU A 407 -16.71 3.35 -34.07
CA LEU A 407 -17.10 4.14 -35.24
C LEU A 407 -15.89 4.73 -36.01
N ALA A 408 -14.82 5.07 -35.28
CA ALA A 408 -13.65 5.72 -35.84
C ALA A 408 -12.68 4.74 -36.52
N PHE A 409 -12.51 3.53 -35.96
CA PHE A 409 -11.46 2.59 -36.38
C PHE A 409 -11.96 1.26 -36.95
N MET A 410 -13.23 0.87 -36.75
CA MET A 410 -13.71 -0.44 -37.23
C MET A 410 -14.53 -0.34 -38.52
N GLU A 411 -14.09 -1.08 -39.55
CA GLU A 411 -14.63 -1.05 -40.91
C GLU A 411 -16.02 -1.73 -41.10
N ASN A 412 -16.46 -2.52 -40.11
CA ASN A 412 -17.66 -3.39 -40.24
C ASN A 412 -18.78 -3.11 -39.22
N VAL A 413 -18.68 -2.01 -38.48
CA VAL A 413 -19.68 -1.68 -37.46
C VAL A 413 -20.96 -1.21 -38.12
N ARG A 414 -22.08 -1.85 -37.79
CA ARG A 414 -23.40 -1.39 -38.24
C ARG A 414 -23.83 -0.22 -37.36
N ILE A 415 -23.89 0.96 -37.97
CA ILE A 415 -24.34 2.17 -37.29
C ILE A 415 -25.86 2.07 -37.08
N THR A 416 -26.28 1.78 -35.85
CA THR A 416 -27.69 1.70 -35.46
C THR A 416 -28.17 3.03 -34.88
N GLU A 417 -29.49 3.24 -34.92
CA GLU A 417 -30.13 4.41 -34.31
C GLU A 417 -29.93 4.42 -32.79
N GLU A 418 -30.00 3.24 -32.15
CA GLU A 418 -29.76 3.06 -30.71
C GLU A 418 -28.37 3.53 -30.29
N MET A 419 -27.32 3.26 -31.08
CA MET A 419 -25.96 3.74 -30.79
C MET A 419 -25.88 5.28 -30.84
N LEU A 420 -26.54 5.90 -31.82
CA LEU A 420 -26.57 7.36 -31.95
C LEU A 420 -27.37 8.02 -30.84
N GLN A 421 -28.47 7.39 -30.43
CA GLN A 421 -29.27 7.85 -29.30
C GLN A 421 -28.51 7.76 -27.98
N GLY A 422 -27.80 6.65 -27.73
CA GLY A 422 -26.92 6.51 -26.56
C GLY A 422 -25.80 7.57 -26.54
N LEU A 423 -25.17 7.84 -27.70
CA LEU A 423 -24.17 8.90 -27.81
C LEU A 423 -24.74 10.30 -27.54
N LEU A 424 -25.98 10.58 -27.98
CA LEU A 424 -26.66 11.85 -27.67
C LEU A 424 -26.91 12.01 -26.17
N GLU A 425 -27.37 10.94 -25.50
CA GLU A 425 -27.61 10.94 -24.05
C GLU A 425 -26.31 11.11 -23.26
N HIS A 426 -25.23 10.44 -23.68
CA HIS A 426 -23.91 10.61 -23.09
C HIS A 426 -23.35 12.02 -23.31
N ARG A 427 -23.46 12.56 -24.54
CA ARG A 427 -23.04 13.93 -24.87
C ARG A 427 -23.74 14.94 -23.99
N ALA A 428 -25.07 14.86 -23.88
CA ALA A 428 -25.84 15.77 -23.03
C ALA A 428 -25.38 15.73 -21.56
N ALA A 429 -25.02 14.56 -21.04
CA ALA A 429 -24.51 14.43 -19.68
C ALA A 429 -23.12 15.06 -19.49
N PHE A 430 -22.19 14.91 -20.43
CA PHE A 430 -20.88 15.56 -20.33
C PHE A 430 -20.96 17.08 -20.54
N GLU A 431 -21.80 17.55 -21.45
CA GLU A 431 -22.04 18.99 -21.65
C GLU A 431 -22.68 19.67 -20.42
N ASN A 432 -23.46 18.91 -19.62
CA ASN A 432 -24.00 19.41 -18.35
C ASN A 432 -22.92 19.64 -17.28
N LEU A 433 -21.78 18.95 -17.36
CA LEU A 433 -20.65 19.16 -16.44
C LEU A 433 -19.93 20.46 -16.76
N HIS A 434 -19.50 20.62 -18.02
CA HIS A 434 -18.84 21.83 -18.52
C HIS A 434 -19.13 22.00 -20.02
N PRO A 435 -19.45 23.21 -20.51
CA PRO A 435 -19.68 23.44 -21.95
C PRO A 435 -18.44 23.05 -22.78
N GLY A 436 -18.62 22.22 -23.81
CA GLY A 436 -17.54 21.70 -24.66
C GLY A 436 -16.71 20.57 -24.04
N CYS A 437 -17.12 20.04 -22.88
CA CYS A 437 -16.43 18.93 -22.22
C CYS A 437 -16.36 17.68 -23.10
N PHE A 438 -17.40 17.40 -23.88
CA PHE A 438 -17.42 16.25 -24.77
C PHE A 438 -16.32 16.35 -25.85
N GLU A 439 -16.14 17.54 -26.44
CA GLU A 439 -15.12 17.76 -27.46
C GLU A 439 -13.71 17.71 -26.87
N GLU A 440 -13.52 18.25 -25.67
CA GLU A 440 -12.24 18.19 -24.97
C GLU A 440 -11.85 16.75 -24.61
N LEU A 441 -12.79 15.97 -24.08
CA LEU A 441 -12.53 14.61 -23.63
C LEU A 441 -12.38 13.62 -24.78
N PHE A 442 -13.13 13.76 -25.87
CA PHE A 442 -13.19 12.72 -26.90
C PHE A 442 -12.66 13.15 -28.28
N ALA A 443 -12.82 14.42 -28.68
CA ALA A 443 -12.53 14.82 -30.05
C ALA A 443 -11.05 15.18 -30.26
N LYS A 444 -10.45 15.99 -29.37
CA LYS A 444 -9.07 16.50 -29.55
C LYS A 444 -8.05 15.38 -29.76
N GLU A 445 -7.95 14.48 -28.78
CA GLU A 445 -6.99 13.37 -28.83
C GLU A 445 -7.30 12.35 -29.93
N LEU A 446 -8.56 12.20 -30.32
CA LEU A 446 -8.94 11.30 -31.41
C LEU A 446 -8.42 11.80 -32.76
N PHE A 447 -8.55 13.09 -33.05
CA PHE A 447 -8.01 13.67 -34.29
C PHE A 447 -6.49 13.76 -34.30
N ASP A 448 -5.86 13.90 -33.13
CA ASP A 448 -4.41 13.84 -32.98
C ASP A 448 -3.86 12.41 -33.13
N ASN A 449 -4.71 11.37 -33.07
CA ASN A 449 -4.28 9.99 -33.21
C ASN A 449 -3.77 9.70 -34.64
N PRO A 450 -2.50 9.28 -34.81
CA PRO A 450 -1.91 8.98 -36.12
C PRO A 450 -2.58 7.82 -36.89
N TYR A 451 -3.30 6.96 -36.18
CA TYR A 451 -4.00 5.80 -36.76
C TYR A 451 -5.42 6.12 -37.23
N LEU A 452 -5.89 7.36 -37.05
CA LEU A 452 -7.21 7.75 -37.52
C LEU A 452 -7.20 7.99 -39.04
N GLY A 453 -7.64 6.99 -39.79
CA GLY A 453 -7.75 7.03 -41.25
C GLY A 453 -8.72 8.09 -41.78
N ARG A 454 -8.69 8.34 -43.09
CA ARG A 454 -9.48 9.39 -43.76
C ARG A 454 -11.00 9.23 -43.61
N PHE A 455 -11.49 8.00 -43.75
CA PHE A 455 -12.93 7.71 -43.58
C PHE A 455 -13.34 7.81 -42.12
N GLY A 456 -12.51 7.34 -41.18
CA GLY A 456 -12.68 7.57 -39.74
C GLY A 456 -12.78 9.06 -39.39
N ARG A 457 -11.85 9.89 -39.89
CA ARG A 457 -11.91 11.37 -39.74
C ARG A 457 -13.23 11.94 -40.25
N THR A 458 -13.62 11.56 -41.47
CA THR A 458 -14.87 12.03 -42.09
C THR A 458 -16.11 11.63 -41.27
N LYS A 459 -16.18 10.35 -40.83
CA LYS A 459 -17.25 9.84 -39.96
C LYS A 459 -17.32 10.65 -38.66
N MET A 460 -16.17 10.91 -38.02
CA MET A 460 -16.10 11.66 -36.76
C MET A 460 -16.46 13.13 -36.93
N THR A 461 -16.04 13.79 -38.01
CA THR A 461 -16.46 15.17 -38.32
C THR A 461 -17.98 15.24 -38.49
N ILE A 462 -18.56 14.35 -39.31
CA ILE A 462 -20.02 14.30 -39.51
C ILE A 462 -20.76 14.02 -38.20
N LEU A 463 -20.23 13.12 -37.37
CA LEU A 463 -20.81 12.81 -36.07
C LEU A 463 -20.75 14.03 -35.13
N LEU A 464 -19.59 14.67 -34.98
CA LEU A 464 -19.41 15.79 -34.05
C LEU A 464 -20.19 17.05 -34.46
N GLU A 465 -20.30 17.32 -35.76
CA GLU A 465 -21.14 18.41 -36.30
C GLU A 465 -22.63 18.06 -36.26
N GLY A 466 -22.98 16.79 -36.49
CA GLY A 466 -24.37 16.33 -36.56
C GLY A 466 -25.05 16.16 -35.21
N LEU A 467 -24.35 15.68 -34.18
CA LEU A 467 -24.90 15.49 -32.84
C LEU A 467 -25.53 16.77 -32.23
N PRO A 468 -24.90 17.96 -32.27
CA PRO A 468 -25.51 19.17 -31.73
C PRO A 468 -26.69 19.67 -32.58
N LEU A 469 -26.70 19.45 -33.90
CA LEU A 469 -27.84 19.77 -34.77
C LEU A 469 -29.06 18.91 -34.46
N VAL A 470 -28.84 17.65 -34.11
CA VAL A 470 -29.89 16.73 -33.68
C VAL A 470 -30.41 17.10 -32.29
N GLN A 471 -29.52 17.46 -31.36
CA GLN A 471 -29.91 17.92 -30.03
C GLN A 471 -30.72 19.24 -30.06
N ALA A 472 -30.47 20.10 -31.05
CA ALA A 472 -31.22 21.33 -31.29
C ALA A 472 -32.50 21.14 -32.12
N GLU A 473 -32.92 19.90 -32.39
CA GLU A 473 -34.07 19.53 -33.24
C GLU A 473 -34.03 20.10 -34.67
N MET A 474 -32.85 20.53 -35.14
CA MET A 474 -32.65 21.07 -36.50
C MET A 474 -32.45 19.98 -37.55
N GLN A 475 -32.07 18.77 -37.11
CA GLN A 475 -31.88 17.60 -37.96
C GLN A 475 -32.42 16.34 -37.24
N GLY A 476 -32.99 15.40 -37.98
CA GLY A 476 -33.43 14.12 -37.41
C GLY A 476 -32.27 13.13 -37.23
N ILE A 477 -32.34 12.25 -36.21
CA ILE A 477 -31.36 11.17 -35.98
C ILE A 477 -31.21 10.30 -37.24
N GLU A 478 -32.33 9.96 -37.90
CA GLU A 478 -32.32 9.19 -39.14
C GLU A 478 -31.49 9.83 -40.27
N GLU A 479 -31.47 11.17 -40.35
CA GLU A 479 -30.72 11.87 -41.39
C GLU A 479 -29.21 11.80 -41.11
N LEU A 480 -28.81 11.96 -39.84
CA LEU A 480 -27.42 11.77 -39.42
C LEU A 480 -26.96 10.34 -39.67
N GLN A 481 -27.80 9.36 -39.32
CA GLN A 481 -27.53 7.95 -39.56
C GLN A 481 -27.34 7.66 -41.05
N LYS A 482 -28.21 8.19 -41.93
CA LYS A 482 -28.09 8.02 -43.39
C LYS A 482 -26.77 8.57 -43.92
N ARG A 483 -26.32 9.74 -43.43
CA ARG A 483 -25.03 10.33 -43.84
C ARG A 483 -23.85 9.45 -43.40
N LEU A 484 -23.87 8.94 -42.17
CA LEU A 484 -22.81 8.05 -41.67
C LEU A 484 -22.79 6.70 -42.41
N ILE A 485 -23.96 6.12 -42.71
CA ILE A 485 -24.07 4.90 -43.51
C ILE A 485 -23.56 5.13 -44.94
N ALA A 486 -23.80 6.30 -45.53
CA ALA A 486 -23.30 6.62 -46.86
C ALA A 486 -21.75 6.61 -46.90
N VAL A 487 -21.09 7.20 -45.89
CA VAL A 487 -19.63 7.17 -45.76
C VAL A 487 -19.11 5.75 -45.54
N ASP A 488 -19.81 4.94 -44.72
CA ASP A 488 -19.45 3.53 -44.51
C ASP A 488 -19.57 2.70 -45.80
N GLN A 489 -20.61 2.93 -46.59
CA GLN A 489 -20.77 2.28 -47.89
C GLN A 489 -19.68 2.71 -48.87
N GLU A 490 -19.33 3.99 -48.88
CA GLU A 490 -18.25 4.52 -49.72
C GLU A 490 -16.88 3.94 -49.34
N GLU A 491 -16.57 3.84 -48.05
CA GLU A 491 -15.34 3.22 -47.54
C GLU A 491 -15.24 1.75 -47.99
N ARG A 492 -16.31 0.96 -47.84
CA ARG A 492 -16.35 -0.44 -48.29
C ARG A 492 -16.16 -0.58 -49.80
N LEU A 493 -16.74 0.34 -50.57
CA LEU A 493 -16.55 0.37 -52.02
C LEU A 493 -15.12 0.72 -52.39
N TYR A 494 -14.54 1.72 -51.72
CA TYR A 494 -13.15 2.12 -51.92
C TYR A 494 -12.18 0.98 -51.62
N LEU A 495 -12.31 0.29 -50.48
CA LEU A 495 -11.45 -0.83 -50.11
C LEU A 495 -11.57 -2.00 -51.10
N MET A 496 -12.78 -2.32 -51.54
CA MET A 496 -13.01 -3.37 -52.54
C MET A 496 -12.38 -3.03 -53.89
N VAL A 497 -12.47 -1.77 -54.31
CA VAL A 497 -11.85 -1.28 -55.56
C VAL A 497 -10.33 -1.28 -55.41
N LEU A 498 -9.79 -0.84 -54.27
CA LEU A 498 -8.36 -0.85 -53.98
C LEU A 498 -7.77 -2.26 -54.07
N GLU A 499 -8.40 -3.24 -53.44
CA GLU A 499 -7.95 -4.64 -53.49
C GLU A 499 -7.93 -5.18 -54.93
N LEU A 500 -9.00 -4.94 -55.71
CA LEU A 500 -9.10 -5.39 -57.10
C LEU A 500 -8.08 -4.71 -58.00
N VAL A 501 -7.89 -3.40 -57.87
CA VAL A 501 -6.92 -2.65 -58.67
C VAL A 501 -5.50 -3.09 -58.29
N ARG A 502 -5.19 -3.27 -57.00
CA ARG A 502 -3.88 -3.75 -56.51
C ARG A 502 -3.55 -5.14 -57.05
N HIS A 503 -4.50 -6.08 -57.02
CA HIS A 503 -4.33 -7.41 -57.59
C HIS A 503 -4.08 -7.36 -59.11
N ARG A 504 -4.77 -6.47 -59.83
CA ARG A 504 -4.61 -6.32 -61.28
C ARG A 504 -3.29 -5.66 -61.66
N VAL A 505 -2.88 -4.60 -60.96
CA VAL A 505 -1.59 -3.94 -61.17
C VAL A 505 -0.44 -4.91 -60.90
N ARG A 506 -0.49 -5.69 -59.80
CA ARG A 506 0.54 -6.67 -59.46
C ARG A 506 0.71 -7.78 -60.50
N ASN A 507 -0.36 -8.20 -61.17
CA ASN A 507 -0.36 -9.36 -62.06
C ASN A 507 -0.32 -9.03 -63.56
N PHE A 508 -0.78 -7.85 -63.99
CA PHE A 508 -1.05 -7.59 -65.42
C PHE A 508 -0.50 -6.27 -65.98
N TYR A 509 -0.19 -5.26 -65.15
CA TYR A 509 0.20 -3.93 -65.65
C TYR A 509 1.58 -3.50 -65.15
N SER A 510 2.52 -3.29 -66.07
CA SER A 510 3.82 -2.65 -65.80
C SER A 510 3.78 -1.11 -65.90
N SER A 511 2.79 -0.53 -66.59
CA SER A 511 2.53 0.92 -66.64
C SER A 511 1.03 1.23 -66.59
N TYR A 512 0.64 2.17 -65.72
CA TYR A 512 -0.72 2.72 -65.58
C TYR A 512 -0.69 4.26 -65.46
N ALA A 513 0.32 4.87 -66.10
CA ALA A 513 0.64 6.29 -65.98
C ALA A 513 -0.23 7.17 -66.90
N THR A 514 -0.82 6.60 -67.96
CA THR A 514 -1.62 7.36 -68.94
C THR A 514 -3.11 7.24 -68.69
N LYS A 515 -3.88 8.30 -69.01
CA LYS A 515 -5.35 8.30 -68.88
C LYS A 515 -6.02 7.15 -69.66
N ALA A 516 -5.48 6.78 -70.81
CA ALA A 516 -6.02 5.68 -71.62
C ALA A 516 -5.85 4.31 -70.93
N GLU A 517 -4.72 4.05 -70.28
CA GLU A 517 -4.49 2.83 -69.48
C GLU A 517 -5.41 2.79 -68.25
N GLN A 518 -5.61 3.94 -67.59
CA GLN A 518 -6.52 4.06 -66.46
C GLN A 518 -7.99 3.81 -66.85
N ASP A 519 -8.41 4.25 -68.04
CA ASP A 519 -9.75 4.00 -68.57
C ASP A 519 -9.99 2.51 -68.91
N VAL A 520 -8.95 1.80 -69.37
CA VAL A 520 -9.01 0.34 -69.61
C VAL A 520 -9.12 -0.40 -68.28
N LEU A 521 -8.25 -0.07 -67.33
CA LEU A 521 -8.27 -0.64 -65.97
C LEU A 521 -9.62 -0.41 -65.27
N ARG A 522 -10.22 0.78 -65.45
CA ARG A 522 -11.56 1.11 -64.93
C ARG A 522 -12.63 0.18 -65.50
N ARG A 523 -12.60 -0.10 -66.81
CA ARG A 523 -13.57 -1.00 -67.46
C ARG A 523 -13.41 -2.43 -66.95
N GLU A 524 -12.19 -2.93 -66.81
CA GLU A 524 -11.92 -4.28 -66.31
C GLU A 524 -12.38 -4.46 -64.86
N VAL A 525 -12.09 -3.48 -64.00
CA VAL A 525 -12.56 -3.47 -62.60
C VAL A 525 -14.09 -3.43 -62.53
N LEU A 526 -14.75 -2.64 -63.39
CA LEU A 526 -16.20 -2.60 -63.50
C LEU A 526 -16.81 -3.93 -63.95
N GLU A 527 -16.19 -4.64 -64.90
CA GLU A 527 -16.65 -5.97 -65.32
C GLU A 527 -16.49 -7.00 -64.21
N GLU A 528 -15.39 -6.98 -63.47
CA GLU A 528 -15.16 -7.91 -62.37
C GLU A 528 -16.10 -7.65 -61.18
N LEU A 529 -16.40 -6.39 -60.88
CA LEU A 529 -17.39 -6.01 -59.87
C LEU A 529 -18.81 -6.45 -60.25
N LYS A 530 -19.18 -6.36 -61.53
CA LYS A 530 -20.45 -6.88 -62.06
C LYS A 530 -20.52 -8.40 -62.01
N ALA A 531 -19.43 -9.09 -62.38
CA ALA A 531 -19.34 -10.54 -62.37
C ALA A 531 -19.46 -11.12 -60.95
N ARG A 532 -18.89 -10.44 -59.94
CA ARG A 532 -18.99 -10.83 -58.52
C ARG A 532 -20.38 -10.52 -57.89
N LYS A 533 -21.34 -9.96 -58.65
CA LYS A 533 -22.69 -9.55 -58.17
C LYS A 533 -22.68 -8.63 -56.93
N LYS A 534 -21.60 -7.86 -56.72
CA LYS A 534 -21.43 -7.02 -55.51
C LYS A 534 -21.87 -5.56 -55.67
N LEU A 535 -22.30 -5.13 -56.86
CA LEU A 535 -22.70 -3.74 -57.13
C LEU A 535 -23.93 -3.64 -58.05
N ALA A 536 -24.96 -2.91 -57.59
CA ALA A 536 -26.10 -2.46 -58.40
C ALA A 536 -25.91 -1.02 -58.95
N VAL A 537 -24.83 -0.34 -58.56
CA VAL A 537 -24.59 1.09 -58.80
C VAL A 537 -23.30 1.28 -59.62
N ASN A 538 -23.29 2.29 -60.50
CA ASN A 538 -22.09 2.69 -61.24
C ASN A 538 -20.98 3.15 -60.27
N LEU A 539 -19.74 2.69 -60.49
CA LEU A 539 -18.58 3.13 -59.69
C LEU A 539 -18.38 4.65 -59.85
N PRO A 540 -18.43 5.46 -58.78
CA PRO A 540 -18.17 6.88 -58.87
C PRO A 540 -16.77 7.17 -59.44
N ASP A 541 -16.64 8.24 -60.22
CA ASP A 541 -15.36 8.60 -60.85
C ASP A 541 -14.29 8.95 -59.82
N HIS A 542 -14.67 9.62 -58.74
CA HIS A 542 -13.75 10.06 -57.69
C HIS A 542 -13.16 8.89 -56.91
N VAL A 543 -13.96 7.87 -56.53
CA VAL A 543 -13.47 6.69 -55.80
C VAL A 543 -12.36 5.98 -56.57
N PHE A 544 -12.54 5.80 -57.89
CA PHE A 544 -11.54 5.16 -58.73
C PHE A 544 -10.27 6.02 -58.89
N GLN A 545 -10.42 7.32 -59.15
CA GLN A 545 -9.27 8.22 -59.28
C GLN A 545 -8.45 8.26 -57.99
N GLU A 546 -9.12 8.30 -56.84
CA GLU A 546 -8.47 8.25 -55.53
C GLU A 546 -7.72 6.92 -55.33
N THR A 547 -8.33 5.77 -55.65
CA THR A 547 -7.65 4.47 -55.62
C THR A 547 -6.38 4.45 -56.48
N VAL A 548 -6.43 4.99 -57.70
CA VAL A 548 -5.25 5.06 -58.56
C VAL A 548 -4.17 5.94 -57.96
N THR A 549 -4.52 7.10 -57.38
CA THR A 549 -3.53 7.96 -56.71
C THR A 549 -2.92 7.30 -55.48
N THR A 550 -3.70 6.52 -54.72
CA THR A 550 -3.21 5.72 -53.58
C THR A 550 -2.18 4.69 -54.04
N ILE A 551 -2.46 3.95 -55.11
CA ILE A 551 -1.53 2.95 -55.67
C ILE A 551 -0.27 3.62 -56.24
N GLN A 552 -0.38 4.79 -56.85
CA GLN A 552 0.80 5.55 -57.29
C GLN A 552 1.68 5.98 -56.12
N LYS A 553 1.08 6.45 -55.01
CA LYS A 553 1.81 6.79 -53.79
C LYS A 553 2.44 5.55 -53.14
N GLU A 554 1.75 4.41 -53.10
CA GLU A 554 2.28 3.11 -52.66
C GLU A 554 3.50 2.71 -53.48
N ALA A 555 3.43 2.81 -54.82
CA ALA A 555 4.55 2.48 -55.70
C ALA A 555 5.76 3.39 -55.45
N VAL A 556 5.55 4.70 -55.30
CA VAL A 556 6.63 5.65 -54.97
C VAL A 556 7.25 5.32 -53.61
N TYR A 557 6.43 5.01 -52.60
CA TYR A 557 6.90 4.64 -51.28
C TYR A 557 7.75 3.37 -51.32
N LEU A 558 7.23 2.28 -51.89
CA LEU A 558 7.91 0.98 -51.91
C LEU A 558 9.17 0.97 -52.81
N GLN A 559 9.15 1.68 -53.95
CA GLN A 559 10.25 1.62 -54.91
C GLN A 559 11.37 2.62 -54.64
N SER A 560 11.07 3.76 -53.99
CA SER A 560 12.05 4.83 -53.81
C SER A 560 12.29 5.19 -52.34
N LEU A 561 11.26 5.41 -51.54
CA LEU A 561 11.40 5.95 -50.18
C LEU A 561 11.76 4.87 -49.16
N LEU A 562 11.03 3.75 -49.16
CA LEU A 562 11.22 2.66 -48.20
C LEU A 562 12.65 2.06 -48.27
N PRO A 563 13.24 1.78 -49.45
CA PRO A 563 14.63 1.33 -49.52
C PRO A 563 15.63 2.33 -48.92
N THR A 564 15.42 3.63 -49.13
CA THR A 564 16.25 4.69 -48.53
C THR A 564 16.07 4.77 -47.02
N ILE A 565 14.83 4.66 -46.52
CA ILE A 565 14.52 4.65 -45.08
C ILE A 565 15.22 3.48 -44.39
N ILE A 566 15.20 2.29 -45.00
CA ILE A 566 15.86 1.08 -44.48
C ILE A 566 17.39 1.26 -44.49
N ALA A 567 17.96 1.75 -45.60
CA ALA A 567 19.39 1.92 -45.73
C ALA A 567 19.98 2.97 -44.77
N GLU A 568 19.25 4.07 -44.53
CA GLU A 568 19.71 5.18 -43.69
C GLU A 568 19.15 5.14 -42.25
N LYS A 569 18.30 4.17 -41.92
CA LYS A 569 17.52 4.09 -40.66
C LYS A 569 16.79 5.41 -40.34
N ASN A 570 16.26 6.07 -41.36
CA ASN A 570 15.75 7.43 -41.26
C ASN A 570 14.26 7.46 -40.90
N ALA A 571 13.95 7.38 -39.60
CA ALA A 571 12.58 7.45 -39.09
C ALA A 571 11.88 8.78 -39.41
N VAL A 572 12.64 9.88 -39.57
CA VAL A 572 12.08 11.21 -39.86
C VAL A 572 11.48 11.25 -41.27
N LEU A 573 12.16 10.66 -42.26
CA LEU A 573 11.65 10.58 -43.64
C LEU A 573 10.37 9.75 -43.72
N ARG A 574 10.25 8.71 -42.89
CA ARG A 574 9.04 7.88 -42.76
C ARG A 574 7.86 8.70 -42.24
N GLU A 575 8.06 9.40 -41.11
CA GLU A 575 6.99 10.21 -40.51
C GLU A 575 6.59 11.40 -41.42
N ASP A 576 7.54 12.01 -42.14
CA ASP A 576 7.25 13.06 -43.12
C ASP A 576 6.42 12.54 -44.31
N PHE A 577 6.71 11.33 -44.80
CA PHE A 577 5.85 10.68 -45.80
C PHE A 577 4.45 10.40 -45.26
N LEU A 578 4.33 9.83 -44.05
CA LEU A 578 3.03 9.52 -43.43
C LEU A 578 2.19 10.79 -43.24
N ALA A 579 2.80 11.91 -42.82
CA ALA A 579 2.13 13.18 -42.64
C ALA A 579 1.59 13.78 -43.96
N ASN A 580 2.30 13.60 -45.07
CA ASN A 580 1.99 14.24 -46.35
C ASN A 580 1.26 13.36 -47.35
N ALA A 581 1.41 12.03 -47.26
CA ALA A 581 0.86 11.09 -48.24
C ALA A 581 -0.66 10.93 -48.13
N GLY A 582 -1.24 11.17 -46.94
CA GLY A 582 -2.65 10.95 -46.67
C GLY A 582 -3.07 9.48 -46.76
N LEU A 583 -2.10 8.56 -46.64
CA LEU A 583 -2.33 7.12 -46.52
C LEU A 583 -2.55 6.75 -45.06
N ASP A 584 -3.37 5.75 -44.81
CA ASP A 584 -3.56 5.22 -43.46
C ASP A 584 -2.25 4.63 -42.93
N ARG A 585 -1.88 4.96 -41.69
CA ARG A 585 -0.68 4.45 -41.04
C ARG A 585 -0.70 2.93 -40.94
N PHE A 586 -1.84 2.33 -40.64
CA PHE A 586 -1.98 0.87 -40.59
C PHE A 586 -1.72 0.25 -41.97
N TYR A 587 -2.24 0.88 -43.02
CA TYR A 587 -2.01 0.44 -44.40
C TYR A 587 -0.52 0.47 -44.77
N VAL A 588 0.18 1.55 -44.44
CA VAL A 588 1.63 1.66 -44.72
C VAL A 588 2.44 0.66 -43.89
N GLU A 589 2.06 0.42 -42.63
CA GLU A 589 2.73 -0.55 -41.78
C GLU A 589 2.57 -2.00 -42.28
N GLU A 590 1.43 -2.36 -42.85
CA GLU A 590 1.25 -3.66 -43.51
C GLU A 590 2.07 -3.74 -44.82
N LEU A 591 2.16 -2.66 -45.59
CA LEU A 591 3.02 -2.60 -46.79
C LEU A 591 4.51 -2.79 -46.47
N GLU A 592 4.99 -2.14 -45.41
CA GLU A 592 6.36 -2.31 -44.92
C GLU A 592 6.63 -3.76 -44.52
N ARG A 593 5.69 -4.38 -43.79
CA ARG A 593 5.80 -5.77 -43.38
C ARG A 593 5.85 -6.70 -44.59
N GLU A 594 4.94 -6.53 -45.56
CA GLU A 594 4.93 -7.31 -46.80
C GLU A 594 6.26 -7.15 -47.57
N TYR A 595 6.84 -5.95 -47.59
CA TYR A 595 8.14 -5.69 -48.24
C TYR A 595 9.29 -6.40 -47.54
N TYR A 596 9.35 -6.37 -46.20
CA TYR A 596 10.36 -7.09 -45.42
C TYR A 596 10.25 -8.60 -45.62
N GLU A 597 9.03 -9.16 -45.58
CA GLU A 597 8.76 -10.58 -45.80
C GLU A 597 9.15 -11.02 -47.23
N GLN A 598 8.87 -10.21 -48.25
CA GLN A 598 9.22 -10.53 -49.66
C GLN A 598 10.72 -10.45 -49.95
N ASN A 599 11.46 -9.60 -49.23
CA ASN A 599 12.90 -9.41 -49.43
C ASN A 599 13.76 -10.19 -48.41
N GLY A 600 13.15 -10.93 -47.48
CA GLY A 600 13.87 -11.72 -46.47
C GLY A 600 14.65 -10.88 -45.46
N LEU A 601 14.15 -9.68 -45.15
CA LEU A 601 14.75 -8.74 -44.21
C LEU A 601 14.27 -9.00 -42.77
N ASP A 602 15.04 -8.57 -41.77
CA ASP A 602 14.70 -8.77 -40.36
C ASP A 602 13.60 -7.81 -39.88
N LEU A 603 12.51 -8.38 -39.35
CA LEU A 603 11.38 -7.62 -38.83
C LEU A 603 11.73 -6.81 -37.58
N GLU A 604 12.76 -7.20 -36.81
CA GLU A 604 13.20 -6.43 -35.64
C GLU A 604 13.76 -5.05 -36.01
N GLU A 605 14.49 -4.94 -37.13
CA GLU A 605 14.99 -3.65 -37.63
C GLU A 605 13.85 -2.71 -38.02
N MET A 606 12.76 -3.26 -38.56
CA MET A 606 11.56 -2.50 -38.90
C MET A 606 10.85 -1.96 -37.64
N TYR A 607 10.79 -2.74 -36.55
CA TYR A 607 10.25 -2.26 -35.28
C TYR A 607 11.10 -1.15 -34.65
N GLN A 608 12.42 -1.18 -34.79
CA GLN A 608 13.32 -0.10 -34.33
C GLN A 608 13.04 1.21 -35.07
N ILE A 609 12.96 1.16 -36.40
CA ILE A 609 12.64 2.33 -37.24
C ILE A 609 11.26 2.90 -36.88
N ARG A 610 10.28 2.05 -36.55
CA ARG A 610 8.94 2.48 -36.10
C ARG A 610 8.94 3.16 -34.74
N GLN A 611 9.84 2.77 -33.84
CA GLN A 611 9.98 3.38 -32.51
C GLN A 611 10.88 4.63 -32.51
N GLY A 612 11.55 4.92 -33.64
CA GLY A 612 12.50 6.02 -33.74
C GLY A 612 13.81 5.77 -32.98
N LEU A 613 14.17 4.49 -32.79
CA LEU A 613 15.41 4.00 -32.16
C LEU A 613 16.39 3.54 -33.24
#